data_AF-A0A3P6QEY2-F1
#
_entry.id   AF-A0A3P6QEY2-F1
#
_cell.length_a   1.000
_cell.length_b   1.000
_cell.length_c   1.000
_cell.angle_alpha   90.00
_cell.angle_beta   90.00
_cell.angle_gamma   90.00
#
_symmetry.space_group_name_H-M   'P 1'
#
loop_
_entity.id
_entity.type
_entity.pdbx_description
1 polymer ?
#
loop_
_entity_poly.entity_id
_entity_poly.type
_entity_poly.pdbx_seq_one_letter_code
_entity_poly.pdbx_strand_id
1 'polypeptide(L)'
;MNIHPKTWWDVFWFDFHQFPLYTRGGPYWTIAKIPISRFYAANKGHVVDRQHRLPLTKVRMISFTLMDGVPGPFSLEIDYIGLYYDRFHSEAFAYEQYDSPAILK
;
A
#
# COMPACT_ATOMS: atom_id res chain seq x y z
N MET A 1 3.11 0.32 5.31
CA MET A 1 2.03 1.31 5.32
C MET A 1 0.85 0.73 4.58
N ASN A 2 -0.32 0.76 5.20
CA ASN A 2 -1.52 0.09 4.71
C ASN A 2 -2.62 1.12 4.52
N ILE A 3 -3.38 0.99 3.44
CA ILE A 3 -4.54 1.82 3.14
C ILE A 3 -5.76 0.91 3.09
N HIS A 4 -6.73 1.25 3.94
CA HIS A 4 -7.98 0.52 4.08
C HIS A 4 -9.06 1.23 3.27
N PRO A 5 -9.60 0.61 2.21
CA PRO A 5 -10.70 1.18 1.46
C PRO A 5 -11.99 1.21 2.29
N LYS A 6 -12.86 2.18 2.00
CA LYS A 6 -14.22 2.25 2.52
C LYS A 6 -15.14 1.47 1.58
N THR A 7 -15.28 0.16 1.82
CA THR A 7 -16.17 -0.68 1.01
C THR A 7 -17.58 -0.68 1.59
N TRP A 8 -18.60 -0.57 0.73
CA TRP A 8 -20.01 -0.71 1.13
C TRP A 8 -20.38 -2.18 1.39
N TRP A 9 -19.87 -3.08 0.55
CA TRP A 9 -19.96 -4.53 0.72
C TRP A 9 -18.58 -5.13 0.55
N ASP A 10 -18.00 -5.58 1.66
CA ASP A 10 -16.75 -6.32 1.68
C ASP A 10 -17.09 -7.81 1.62
N VAL A 11 -16.90 -8.45 0.46
CA VAL A 11 -17.15 -9.88 0.28
C VAL A 11 -15.96 -10.70 0.75
N PHE A 12 -14.74 -10.19 0.56
CA PHE A 12 -13.50 -10.91 0.85
C PHE A 12 -13.01 -10.74 2.29
N TRP A 13 -13.55 -9.73 2.99
CA TRP A 13 -13.25 -9.33 4.37
C TRP A 13 -11.78 -9.00 4.55
N PHE A 14 -11.49 -7.76 4.95
CA PHE A 14 -10.13 -7.26 5.20
C PHE A 14 -9.28 -7.13 3.93
N ASP A 15 -9.89 -6.63 2.85
CA ASP A 15 -9.12 -6.11 1.73
C ASP A 15 -8.43 -4.81 2.13
N PHE A 16 -7.12 -4.74 1.92
CA PHE A 16 -6.34 -3.53 2.10
C PHE A 16 -5.27 -3.45 1.03
N HIS A 17 -4.70 -2.26 0.87
CA HIS A 17 -3.58 -2.05 -0.02
C HIS A 17 -2.34 -1.78 0.82
N GLN A 18 -1.23 -2.43 0.52
CA GLN A 18 -0.01 -2.35 1.28
C GLN A 18 1.14 -1.77 0.45
N PHE A 19 2.00 -1.03 1.12
CA PHE A 19 3.29 -0.57 0.61
C PHE A 19 4.36 -0.77 1.68
N PRO A 20 5.45 -1.50 1.39
CA PRO A 20 6.58 -1.64 2.29
C PRO A 20 7.36 -0.33 2.33
N LEU A 21 7.45 0.26 3.53
CA LEU A 21 8.19 1.49 3.77
C LEU A 21 9.48 1.14 4.51
N TYR A 22 10.62 1.52 3.94
CA TYR A 22 11.92 1.30 4.55
C TYR A 22 12.43 2.61 5.15
N THR A 23 12.57 2.64 6.47
CA THR A 23 13.23 3.74 7.18
C THR A 23 14.73 3.45 7.25
N ARG A 24 15.55 4.50 7.20
CA ARG A 24 17.03 4.35 7.27
C ARG A 24 17.57 4.27 8.70
N GLY A 25 16.72 4.39 9.71
CA GLY A 25 17.08 4.20 11.12
C GLY A 25 18.17 5.14 11.64
N GLY A 26 18.01 6.45 11.48
CA GLY A 26 18.99 7.46 11.92
C GLY A 26 18.35 8.62 12.69
N PRO A 27 19.16 9.49 13.33
CA PRO A 27 18.69 10.58 14.21
C PRO A 27 18.01 11.75 13.47
N TYR A 28 17.94 11.70 12.14
CA TYR A 28 17.45 12.78 11.31
C TYR A 28 16.08 12.47 10.71
N TRP A 29 15.24 13.50 10.60
CA TRP A 29 13.98 13.43 9.87
C TRP A 29 14.18 13.07 8.41
N THR A 30 13.30 12.23 7.88
CA THR A 30 13.34 11.82 6.47
C THR A 30 11.98 12.00 5.83
N ILE A 31 11.97 12.40 4.56
CA ILE A 31 10.75 12.56 3.77
C ILE A 31 10.64 11.37 2.82
N ALA A 32 9.60 10.56 3.00
CA ALA A 32 9.28 9.45 2.11
C ALA A 32 8.21 9.89 1.10
N LYS A 33 8.56 9.91 -0.20
CA LYS A 33 7.59 10.12 -1.28
C LYS A 33 7.04 8.77 -1.72
N ILE A 34 5.77 8.52 -1.40
CA ILE A 34 5.10 7.24 -1.68
C ILE A 34 4.05 7.47 -2.77
N PRO A 35 4.25 6.96 -3.99
CA PRO A 35 3.24 7.06 -5.05
C PRO A 35 2.10 6.05 -4.80
N ILE A 36 0.87 6.50 -5.01
CA ILE A 36 -0.34 5.69 -4.78
C ILE A 36 -0.41 4.49 -5.77
N SER A 37 0.19 4.62 -6.95
CA SER A 37 0.29 3.57 -7.97
C SER A 37 1.07 2.33 -7.54
N ARG A 38 1.95 2.44 -6.53
CA ARG A 38 2.81 1.35 -6.04
C ARG A 38 2.21 0.55 -4.89
N PHE A 39 0.98 0.86 -4.49
CA PHE A 39 0.28 0.05 -3.51
C PHE A 39 -0.25 -1.22 -4.17
N TYR A 40 0.01 -2.39 -3.58
CA TYR A 40 -0.56 -3.65 -4.02
C TYR A 40 -1.71 -4.08 -3.11
N ALA A 41 -2.69 -4.77 -3.69
CA ALA A 41 -3.81 -5.36 -2.97
C ALA A 41 -3.35 -6.59 -2.18
N ALA A 42 -3.78 -6.65 -0.92
CA ALA A 42 -3.58 -7.75 -0.01
C ALA A 42 -4.88 -8.07 0.74
N ASN A 43 -5.09 -9.33 1.06
CA ASN A 43 -6.20 -9.81 1.87
C ASN A 43 -5.65 -10.64 3.03
N LYS A 44 -6.03 -10.29 4.26
CA LYS A 44 -5.61 -11.03 5.48
C LYS A 44 -4.09 -11.29 5.58
N GLY A 45 -3.27 -10.37 5.08
CA GLY A 45 -1.80 -10.50 5.09
C GLY A 45 -1.20 -11.23 3.87
N HIS A 46 -2.03 -11.77 2.99
CA HIS A 46 -1.60 -12.42 1.75
C HIS A 46 -1.74 -11.47 0.56
N VAL A 47 -0.74 -11.47 -0.31
CA VAL A 47 -0.79 -10.78 -1.59
C VAL A 47 -1.81 -11.50 -2.48
N VAL A 48 -2.70 -10.74 -3.10
CA VAL A 48 -3.72 -11.29 -4.01
C VAL A 48 -3.11 -11.43 -5.42
N ASP A 49 -3.38 -12.54 -6.11
CA ASP A 49 -2.87 -12.73 -7.48
C ASP A 49 -3.43 -11.68 -8.46
N ARG A 50 -4.75 -11.48 -8.43
CA ARG A 50 -5.43 -10.43 -9.22
C ARG A 50 -5.29 -9.07 -8.54
N GLN A 51 -4.14 -8.47 -8.79
CA GLN A 51 -3.81 -7.13 -8.33
C GLN A 51 -4.73 -6.07 -8.91
N HIS A 52 -5.02 -5.00 -8.18
CA HIS A 52 -5.82 -3.91 -8.72
C HIS A 52 -5.40 -2.58 -8.09
N ARG A 53 -5.72 -1.48 -8.78
CA ARG A 53 -5.41 -0.14 -8.32
C ARG A 53 -6.21 0.23 -7.07
N LEU A 54 -5.59 1.00 -6.18
CA LEU A 54 -6.26 1.59 -5.02
C LEU A 54 -7.43 2.50 -5.47
N PRO A 55 -8.64 2.34 -4.91
CA PRO A 55 -9.74 3.27 -5.15
C PRO A 55 -9.53 4.59 -4.40
N LEU A 56 -9.03 5.60 -5.11
CA LEU A 56 -8.72 6.94 -4.60
C LEU A 56 -9.92 7.64 -3.93
N THR A 57 -11.15 7.37 -4.39
CA THR A 57 -12.36 8.03 -3.88
C THR A 57 -12.91 7.39 -2.61
N LYS A 58 -12.43 6.20 -2.23
CA LYS A 58 -12.99 5.39 -1.15
C LYS A 58 -11.90 4.94 -0.18
N VAL A 59 -11.19 5.88 0.43
CA VAL A 59 -10.21 5.58 1.49
C VAL A 59 -10.86 5.84 2.85
N ARG A 60 -10.71 4.89 3.78
CA ARG A 60 -11.23 5.00 5.16
C ARG A 60 -10.14 5.31 6.17
N MET A 61 -9.02 4.58 6.11
CA MET A 61 -7.99 4.61 7.14
C MET A 61 -6.63 4.32 6.54
N ILE A 62 -5.60 4.95 7.10
CA ILE A 62 -4.19 4.63 6.85
C ILE A 62 -3.64 4.03 8.15
N SER A 63 -2.91 2.93 8.05
CA SER A 63 -2.25 2.31 9.19
C SER A 63 -0.79 1.98 8.91
N PHE A 64 0.00 1.92 9.98
CA PHE A 64 1.39 1.50 9.95
C PHE A 64 1.53 0.20 10.72
N THR A 65 2.23 -0.76 10.12
CA THR A 65 2.49 -2.08 10.72
C THR A 65 3.97 -2.36 10.58
N LEU A 66 4.58 -2.84 11.67
CA LEU A 66 5.96 -3.27 11.68
C LEU A 66 6.05 -4.70 11.11
N MET A 67 6.99 -4.93 10.20
CA MET A 67 7.19 -6.20 9.48
C MET A 67 8.68 -6.58 9.43
N ASP A 68 9.47 -6.16 10.42
CA ASP A 68 10.90 -6.45 10.51
C ASP A 68 11.22 -7.77 11.24
N GLY A 69 10.24 -8.34 11.95
CA GLY A 69 10.42 -9.55 12.75
C GLY A 69 11.31 -9.34 13.98
N VAL A 70 11.61 -8.09 14.34
CA VAL A 70 12.50 -7.76 15.46
C VAL A 70 11.63 -7.44 16.70
N PRO A 71 11.80 -8.15 17.83
CA PRO A 71 10.98 -7.94 19.03
C PRO A 71 11.36 -6.68 19.83
N GLY A 72 12.30 -5.88 19.34
CA GLY A 72 12.90 -4.76 20.06
C GLY A 72 11.96 -3.55 20.23
N PRO A 73 12.39 -2.53 20.99
CA PRO A 73 11.63 -1.30 21.09
C PRO A 73 11.63 -0.59 19.73
N PHE A 74 10.45 -0.41 19.16
CA PHE A 74 10.24 0.38 17.96
C PHE A 74 9.63 1.74 18.34
N SER A 75 10.24 2.82 17.86
CA SER A 75 9.67 4.16 17.95
C SER A 75 9.47 4.72 16.54
N LEU A 76 8.26 5.19 16.26
CA LEU A 76 7.92 5.89 15.02
C LEU A 76 7.35 7.25 15.37
N GLU A 77 8.04 8.28 14.92
CA GLU A 77 7.58 9.65 15.01
C GLU A 77 7.20 10.15 13.61
N ILE A 78 6.07 10.84 13.51
CA ILE A 78 5.54 11.40 12.28
C ILE A 78 5.23 12.87 12.56
N ASP A 79 5.89 13.76 11.86
CA ASP A 79 5.62 15.20 11.93
C ASP A 79 4.36 15.57 11.12
N TYR A 80 4.33 15.19 9.84
CA TYR A 80 3.16 15.44 8.99
C TYR A 80 2.95 14.36 7.92
N ILE A 81 1.72 14.29 7.43
CA ILE A 81 1.32 13.51 6.26
C ILE A 81 0.64 14.47 5.30
N GLY A 82 1.16 14.57 4.07
CA GLY A 82 0.65 15.47 3.04
C GLY A 82 0.43 14.75 1.72
N LEU A 83 -0.56 15.21 0.96
CA LEU A 83 -0.78 14.78 -0.41
C LEU A 83 0.04 15.67 -1.35
N TYR A 84 0.82 15.05 -2.23
CA TYR A 84 1.65 15.72 -3.21
C TYR A 84 1.25 15.27 -4.61
N TYR A 85 1.02 16.23 -5.51
CA TYR A 85 0.74 15.95 -6.91
C TYR A 85 1.99 16.25 -7.75
N ASP A 86 2.52 15.21 -8.38
CA ASP A 86 3.68 15.32 -9.28
C ASP A 86 3.21 15.32 -10.74
N ARG A 87 3.55 16.37 -11.50
CA ARG A 87 3.20 16.47 -12.93
C ARG A 87 4.06 15.58 -13.82
N PHE A 88 5.25 15.20 -13.37
CA PHE A 88 6.18 14.40 -14.17
C PHE A 88 6.00 12.89 -13.95
N HIS A 89 5.20 12.51 -12.96
CA HIS A 89 4.92 11.11 -12.65
C HIS A 89 3.56 10.68 -13.20
N SER A 90 3.57 9.95 -14.32
CA SER A 90 2.38 9.37 -14.94
C SER A 90 2.42 7.85 -14.85
N GLU A 91 2.15 7.31 -13.67
CA GLU A 91 2.03 5.86 -13.46
C GLU A 91 0.61 5.55 -12.97
N ALA A 92 -0.11 4.69 -13.70
CA ALA A 92 -1.47 4.30 -13.32
C ALA A 92 -1.48 3.17 -12.27
N PHE A 93 -0.61 2.17 -12.45
CA PHE A 93 -0.44 1.03 -11.56
C PHE A 93 0.89 0.35 -11.85
N ALA A 94 1.68 0.05 -10.80
CA ALA A 94 3.06 -0.44 -10.96
C ALA A 94 3.18 -1.95 -11.22
N TYR A 95 2.12 -2.73 -10.94
CA TYR A 95 2.17 -4.19 -11.01
C TYR A 95 1.51 -4.71 -12.28
N GLU A 96 2.20 -5.59 -12.99
CA GLU A 96 1.70 -6.26 -14.18
C GLU A 96 0.64 -7.31 -13.81
N GLN A 97 -0.42 -7.39 -14.62
CA GLN A 97 -1.36 -8.50 -14.59
C GLN A 97 -1.07 -9.39 -15.79
N TYR A 98 -0.86 -10.69 -15.53
CA TYR A 98 -0.77 -11.67 -16.60
C TYR A 98 -2.16 -12.24 -16.86
N ASP A 99 -2.71 -11.97 -18.04
CA ASP A 99 -3.81 -12.76 -18.56
C ASP A 99 -3.22 -14.12 -18.95
N SER A 100 -3.57 -15.19 -18.25
CA SER A 100 -3.17 -16.54 -18.62
C SER A 100 -4.15 -17.07 -19.69
N PRO A 101 -3.77 -17.16 -20.97
CA PRO A 101 -4.64 -17.69 -22.02
C PRO A 101 -4.86 -19.21 -21.92
N ALA A 102 -4.28 -19.88 -20.90
CA ALA A 102 -4.23 -21.33 -20.79
C ALA A 102 -5.55 -21.99 -20.32
N ILE A 103 -6.59 -21.21 -19.97
CA ILE A 103 -7.92 -21.71 -19.59
C ILE A 103 -8.97 -21.21 -20.60
N LEU A 104 -8.65 -21.33 -21.88
CA LEU A 104 -9.63 -21.40 -22.96
C LEU A 104 -9.48 -22.76 -23.63
N LYS A 105 -10.09 -23.78 -23.04
CA LYS A 105 -10.44 -25.05 -23.68
C LYS A 105 -11.83 -25.47 -23.22
#